data_AF-A0AAU1X311-F1
#
_entry.id   AF-A0AAU1X311-F1
#
_cell.length_a   1.000
_cell.length_b   1.000
_cell.length_c   1.000
_cell.angle_alpha   90.00
_cell.angle_beta   90.00
_cell.angle_gamma   90.00
#
_symmetry.space_group_name_H-M   'P 1'
#
loop_
_entity.id
_entity.type
_entity.pdbx_description
1 polymer ?
#
loop_
_entity_poly.entity_id
_entity_poly.type
_entity_poly.pdbx_seq_one_letter_code
_entity_poly.pdbx_strand_id
1 'polypeptide(L)'
;MAATVSLCKHSFPVLPPLGSIFRPGDCDRCGATWDEVQADLQRQEEALIIGSAHDGTCPDCHQPRRLLRFQPQDKPWTEIGYEEPVTFLCITCWNAAADADNASFHALLGSI
;
A
#
# COMPACT_ATOMS: atom_id res chain seq x y z
N MET A 1 11.77 -21.75 9.99
CA MET A 1 11.72 -21.80 8.52
C MET A 1 12.45 -20.57 8.03
N ALA A 2 13.57 -20.74 7.32
CA ALA A 2 14.34 -19.62 6.79
C ALA A 2 13.55 -19.00 5.63
N ALA A 3 13.20 -17.72 5.73
CA ALA A 3 12.54 -17.01 4.65
C ALA A 3 13.52 -16.86 3.49
N THR A 4 13.37 -17.66 2.44
CA THR A 4 14.03 -17.43 1.15
C THR A 4 13.45 -16.16 0.57
N VAL A 5 14.18 -15.05 0.68
CA VAL A 5 13.84 -13.79 0.01
C VAL A 5 13.86 -14.06 -1.49
N SER A 6 12.69 -14.06 -2.14
CA SER A 6 12.59 -14.21 -3.60
C SER A 6 13.16 -12.95 -4.26
N LEU A 7 14.37 -13.04 -4.80
CA LEU A 7 14.98 -11.98 -5.62
C LEU A 7 14.43 -11.96 -7.06
N CYS A 8 13.44 -12.80 -7.37
CA CYS A 8 12.84 -12.81 -8.70
C CYS A 8 12.08 -11.51 -8.93
N LYS A 9 12.58 -10.68 -9.85
CA LYS A 9 11.78 -9.62 -10.46
C LYS A 9 10.77 -10.27 -11.40
N HIS A 10 9.61 -10.66 -10.84
CA HIS A 10 8.58 -11.41 -11.55
C HIS A 10 8.18 -10.71 -12.86
N SER A 11 8.04 -11.48 -13.93
CA SER A 11 7.53 -11.02 -15.21
C SER A 11 6.40 -11.96 -15.64
N PHE A 12 5.20 -11.40 -15.80
CA PHE A 12 3.98 -12.14 -16.09
C PHE A 12 3.50 -11.79 -17.50
N PRO A 13 3.41 -12.75 -18.43
CA PRO A 13 2.93 -12.49 -19.78
C PRO A 13 1.43 -12.17 -19.77
N VAL A 14 1.05 -11.10 -20.46
CA VAL A 14 -0.34 -10.63 -20.58
C VAL A 14 -0.92 -10.79 -21.99
N LEU A 15 -0.19 -11.45 -22.89
CA LEU A 15 -0.59 -11.68 -24.27
C LEU A 15 -0.86 -13.17 -24.54
N PRO A 16 -1.87 -13.51 -25.36
CA PRO A 16 -2.11 -14.88 -25.80
C PRO A 16 -0.89 -15.46 -26.55
N PRO A 17 -0.64 -16.78 -26.48
CA PRO A 17 -1.42 -17.80 -25.77
C PRO A 17 -1.10 -17.92 -24.28
N LEU A 18 -0.11 -17.17 -23.78
CA LEU A 18 0.47 -17.36 -22.45
C LEU A 18 -0.30 -16.63 -21.34
N GLY A 19 -1.11 -15.64 -21.68
CA GLY A 19 -1.94 -14.92 -20.73
C GLY A 19 -2.88 -13.93 -21.38
N SER A 20 -3.47 -13.06 -20.56
CA SER A 20 -4.32 -11.95 -20.98
C SER A 20 -4.15 -10.78 -20.01
N ILE A 21 -4.64 -9.59 -20.40
CA ILE A 21 -4.62 -8.41 -19.53
C ILE A 21 -5.38 -8.64 -18.21
N PHE A 22 -6.46 -9.43 -18.23
CA PHE A 22 -7.29 -9.70 -17.04
C PHE A 22 -6.84 -10.93 -16.24
N ARG A 23 -6.05 -11.81 -16.87
CA ARG A 23 -5.50 -13.02 -16.27
C ARG A 23 -4.08 -13.21 -16.82
N PRO A 24 -3.08 -12.57 -16.19
CA PRO A 24 -1.68 -12.80 -16.55
C PRO A 24 -1.35 -14.29 -16.42
N GLY A 25 -0.46 -14.79 -17.28
CA GLY A 25 0.10 -16.12 -17.12
C GLY A 25 1.08 -16.19 -15.94
N ASP A 26 1.64 -17.37 -15.71
CA ASP A 26 2.65 -17.58 -14.66
C ASP A 26 3.96 -16.84 -14.98
N CYS A 27 4.76 -16.61 -13.94
CA CYS A 27 6.04 -15.95 -14.11
C CYS A 27 6.97 -16.76 -15.02
N ASP A 28 7.47 -16.13 -16.08
CA ASP A 28 8.34 -16.74 -17.10
C ASP A 28 9.71 -17.21 -16.58
N ARG A 29 10.10 -16.80 -15.37
CA ARG A 29 11.38 -17.11 -14.72
C ARG A 29 11.25 -18.15 -13.62
N CYS A 30 10.32 -17.94 -12.69
CA CYS A 30 10.22 -18.76 -11.48
C CYS A 30 8.96 -19.63 -11.42
N GLY A 31 8.04 -19.50 -12.39
CA GLY A 31 6.80 -20.28 -12.45
C GLY A 31 5.77 -19.95 -11.38
N ALA A 32 5.99 -18.91 -10.56
CA ALA A 32 5.00 -18.47 -9.59
C ALA A 32 3.78 -17.92 -10.32
N THR A 33 2.59 -18.24 -9.81
CA THR A 33 1.34 -17.70 -10.34
C THR A 33 1.20 -16.22 -9.98
N TRP A 34 0.38 -15.49 -10.75
CA TRP A 34 0.05 -14.10 -10.43
C TRP A 34 -0.54 -13.97 -9.03
N ASP A 35 -1.49 -14.84 -8.68
CA ASP A 35 -2.21 -14.79 -7.41
C ASP A 35 -1.30 -15.06 -6.20
N GLU A 36 -0.32 -15.98 -6.33
CA GLU A 36 0.68 -16.22 -5.28
C GLU A 36 1.51 -14.97 -4.98
N VAL A 37 1.93 -14.25 -6.02
CA VAL A 37 2.71 -13.02 -5.85
C VAL A 37 1.87 -11.89 -5.31
N GLN A 38 0.61 -11.73 -5.75
CA GLN A 38 -0.30 -10.74 -5.16
C GLN A 38 -0.54 -11.01 -3.67
N ALA A 39 -0.78 -12.28 -3.30
CA ALA A 39 -0.96 -12.67 -1.90
C ALA A 39 0.30 -12.40 -1.05
N ASP A 40 1.49 -12.60 -1.62
CA ASP A 40 2.74 -12.30 -0.92
C ASP A 40 2.97 -10.80 -0.74
N LEU A 41 2.74 -10.00 -1.79
CA LEU A 41 2.80 -8.55 -1.72
C LEU A 41 1.85 -7.99 -0.66
N GLN A 42 0.62 -8.52 -0.60
CA GLN A 42 -0.35 -8.13 0.42
C GLN A 42 0.14 -8.46 1.84
N ARG A 43 0.72 -9.65 2.06
CA ARG A 43 1.33 -10.00 3.37
C ARG A 43 2.48 -9.07 3.74
N GLN A 44 3.32 -8.70 2.77
CA GLN A 44 4.43 -7.77 3.00
C GLN A 44 3.92 -6.37 3.36
N GLU A 45 2.90 -5.88 2.65
CA GLU A 45 2.23 -4.62 2.95
C GLU A 45 1.64 -4.62 4.37
N GLU A 46 0.88 -5.65 4.73
CA GLU A 46 0.32 -5.82 6.07
C GLU A 46 1.41 -5.84 7.15
N ALA A 47 2.53 -6.53 6.88
CA ALA A 47 3.66 -6.56 7.80
C ALA A 47 4.31 -5.18 8.00
N LEU A 48 4.38 -4.35 6.95
CA LEU A 48 4.89 -2.98 7.04
C LEU A 48 3.94 -2.07 7.86
N ILE A 49 2.64 -2.19 7.62
CA ILE A 49 1.61 -1.45 8.38
C ILE A 49 1.67 -1.81 9.85
N ILE A 50 1.71 -3.10 10.18
CA ILE A 50 1.72 -3.57 11.57
C ILE A 50 3.07 -3.28 12.24
N GLY A 51 4.17 -3.45 11.51
CA GLY A 51 5.54 -3.26 12.01
C GLY A 51 5.85 -1.80 12.37
N SER A 52 5.21 -0.85 11.69
CA SER A 52 5.32 0.59 12.01
C SER A 52 4.32 1.06 13.07
N ALA A 53 3.33 0.23 13.42
CA ALA A 53 2.29 0.58 14.38
C ALA A 53 2.78 0.45 15.84
N HIS A 54 2.26 1.31 16.71
CA HIS A 54 2.57 1.33 18.14
C HIS A 54 1.34 1.72 18.97
N ASP A 55 1.35 1.42 20.27
CA ASP A 55 0.26 1.84 21.16
C ASP A 55 0.53 3.26 21.68
N GLY A 56 -0.51 4.08 21.75
CA GLY A 56 -0.41 5.47 22.19
C GLY A 56 -1.77 6.15 22.28
N THR A 57 -1.76 7.46 22.53
CA THR A 57 -2.99 8.27 22.53
C THR A 57 -3.17 8.89 21.14
N CYS A 58 -4.30 8.57 20.50
CA CYS A 58 -4.62 9.16 19.19
C CYS A 58 -4.73 10.68 19.30
N PRO A 59 -4.04 11.47 18.45
CA PRO A 59 -4.10 12.94 18.53
C PRO A 59 -5.49 13.50 18.20
N ASP A 60 -6.28 12.80 17.40
CA ASP A 60 -7.58 13.30 16.91
C ASP A 60 -8.74 13.02 17.88
N CYS A 61 -8.79 11.80 18.44
CA CYS A 61 -9.88 11.39 19.33
C CYS A 61 -9.46 11.27 20.80
N HIS A 62 -8.18 11.48 21.10
CA HIS A 62 -7.57 11.41 22.44
C HIS A 62 -7.78 10.08 23.18
N GLN A 63 -8.11 9.01 22.46
CA GLN A 63 -8.28 7.67 23.03
C GLN A 63 -6.97 6.88 22.99
N PRO A 64 -6.65 6.10 24.04
CA PRO A 64 -5.54 5.15 24.01
C PRO A 64 -5.86 3.99 23.06
N ARG A 65 -5.10 3.85 21.97
CA ARG A 65 -5.33 2.88 20.89
C ARG A 65 -4.00 2.47 20.25
N ARG A 66 -4.05 1.40 19.44
CA ARG A 66 -3.02 1.12 18.42
C ARG A 66 -3.07 2.22 17.36
N LEU A 67 -1.95 2.87 17.12
CA LEU A 67 -1.79 3.93 16.13
C LEU A 67 -1.06 3.38 14.90
N LEU A 68 -1.58 3.74 13.73
CA LEU A 68 -1.09 3.36 12.41
C LEU A 68 -0.51 4.59 11.73
N ARG A 69 0.56 4.38 10.97
CA ARG A 69 1.15 5.43 10.13
C ARG A 69 0.14 5.87 9.07
N PHE A 70 -0.10 7.17 8.98
CA PHE A 70 -0.89 7.81 7.94
C PHE A 70 -0.03 8.81 7.19
N GLN A 71 -0.04 8.68 5.87
CA GLN A 71 0.52 9.66 4.93
C GLN A 71 -0.55 9.85 3.84
N PRO A 72 -0.93 11.11 3.52
CA PRO A 72 -1.84 11.40 2.40
C PRO A 72 -1.33 10.78 1.09
N GLN A 73 -2.24 10.40 0.20
CA GLN A 73 -1.87 9.89 -1.12
C GLN A 73 -1.25 10.98 -2.00
N ASP A 74 -0.50 10.53 -3.01
CA ASP A 74 0.35 11.33 -3.91
C ASP A 74 -0.15 12.76 -4.14
N LYS A 75 0.57 13.70 -3.52
CA LYS A 75 0.48 15.13 -3.79
C LYS A 75 1.31 15.47 -5.03
N PRO A 76 1.08 16.62 -5.69
CA PRO A 76 1.93 17.08 -6.79
C PRO A 76 3.41 17.01 -6.42
N TRP A 77 4.28 16.77 -7.41
CA TRP A 77 5.72 16.52 -7.26
C TRP A 77 6.33 17.20 -6.02
N THR A 78 6.63 16.37 -5.03
CA THR A 78 7.34 16.79 -3.83
C THR A 78 8.82 16.98 -4.18
N GLU A 79 9.40 18.12 -3.78
CA GLU A 79 10.81 18.41 -4.07
C GLU A 79 11.75 17.33 -3.49
N ILE A 80 12.85 17.07 -4.19
CA ILE A 80 13.86 16.11 -3.74
C ILE A 80 14.43 16.58 -2.40
N GLY A 81 14.35 15.73 -1.38
CA GLY A 81 14.84 16.02 -0.03
C GLY A 81 13.79 16.59 0.93
N TYR A 82 12.57 16.81 0.47
CA TYR A 82 11.45 17.13 1.35
C TYR A 82 10.79 15.84 1.86
N GLU A 83 10.84 15.63 3.17
CA GLU A 83 10.13 14.52 3.83
C GLU A 83 8.74 15.01 4.26
N GLU A 84 7.69 14.40 3.69
CA GLU A 84 6.33 14.78 4.05
C GLU A 84 6.02 14.41 5.50
N PRO A 85 5.25 15.27 6.21
CA PRO A 85 4.88 14.98 7.58
C PRO A 85 4.02 13.70 7.63
N VAL A 86 4.45 12.79 8.49
CA VAL A 86 3.75 11.56 8.80
C VAL A 86 2.94 11.75 10.07
N THR A 87 1.69 11.29 10.08
CA THR A 87 0.84 11.30 11.27
C THR A 87 0.58 9.88 11.76
N PHE A 88 0.34 9.69 13.05
CA PHE A 88 -0.05 8.41 13.62
C PHE A 88 -1.47 8.49 14.16
N LEU A 89 -2.37 7.69 13.59
CA LEU A 89 -3.81 7.75 13.85
C LEU A 89 -4.32 6.38 14.29
N CYS A 90 -5.32 6.34 15.17
CA CYS A 90 -6.04 5.09 15.41
C CYS A 90 -6.81 4.69 14.14
N ILE A 91 -7.13 3.40 13.97
CA ILE A 91 -7.77 2.89 12.75
C ILE A 91 -9.03 3.68 12.34
N THR A 92 -9.84 4.13 13.31
CA THR A 92 -11.04 4.91 13.04
C THR A 92 -10.72 6.29 12.45
N CYS A 93 -9.78 7.01 13.04
CA CYS A 93 -9.33 8.32 12.55
C CYS A 93 -8.53 8.19 11.25
N TRP A 94 -7.76 7.10 11.11
CA TRP A 94 -7.05 6.75 9.89
C TRP A 94 -8.02 6.58 8.71
N ASN A 95 -9.10 5.80 8.89
CA ASN A 95 -10.12 5.62 7.85
C ASN A 95 -10.79 6.94 7.47
N ALA A 96 -11.15 7.76 8.46
CA ALA A 96 -11.77 9.07 8.21
C ALA A 96 -10.82 10.02 7.45
N ALA A 97 -9.53 10.01 7.80
CA ALA A 97 -8.51 10.79 7.11
C ALA A 97 -8.30 10.30 5.68
N ALA A 98 -8.27 8.99 5.45
CA ALA A 98 -8.17 8.39 4.13
C ALA A 98 -9.39 8.71 3.24
N ASP A 99 -10.61 8.64 3.79
CA ASP A 99 -11.84 9.00 3.06
C ASP A 99 -11.84 10.50 2.68
N ALA A 100 -11.41 11.36 3.59
CA ALA A 100 -11.30 12.80 3.33
C ALA A 100 -10.24 13.12 2.26
N ASP A 101 -9.09 12.44 2.32
CA ASP A 101 -8.01 12.57 1.35
C ASP A 101 -8.47 12.12 -0.05
N ASN A 102 -9.07 10.93 -0.15
CA ASN A 102 -9.66 10.40 -1.39
C ASN A 102 -10.71 11.36 -1.98
N ALA A 103 -11.60 11.90 -1.13
CA ALA A 103 -12.61 12.87 -1.57
C ALA A 103 -11.96 14.15 -2.11
N SER A 104 -10.89 14.64 -1.47
CA SER A 104 -10.16 15.84 -1.91
C SER A 104 -9.46 15.63 -3.25
N PHE A 105 -8.87 14.44 -3.47
CA PHE A 105 -8.25 14.06 -4.74
C PHE A 105 -9.27 14.01 -5.88
N HIS A 106 -10.43 13.39 -5.66
CA HIS A 106 -11.50 13.35 -6.67
C HIS A 106 -12.08 14.73 -7.00
N ALA A 107 -12.18 15.61 -6.00
CA ALA A 107 -12.61 16.99 -6.22
C ALA A 107 -11.59 17.77 -7.09
N LEU A 108 -10.29 17.58 -6.85
CA LEU A 108 -9.22 18.17 -7.66
C LEU A 108 -9.31 17.70 -9.12
N LEU A 109 -9.42 16.39 -9.36
CA LEU A 109 -9.55 15.84 -10.71
C LEU A 109 -10.81 16.32 -11.45
N GLY A 110 -11.93 16.48 -10.74
CA GLY A 110 -13.18 16.97 -11.34
C GLY A 110 -13.18 18.48 -11.65
N SER A 111 -12.15 19.21 -11.22
CA SER A 111 -12.00 20.66 -11.48
C SER A 111 -11.05 20.98 -12.65
N ILE A 112 -10.48 19.95 -13.28
CA ILE A 112 -9.60 20.01 -14.45
C ILE A 112 -10.40 19.57 -15.67
#